data_AF-A0A2N1DH18-F1
#
_entry.id   AF-A0A2N1DH18-F1
#
_cell.length_a   1.000
_cell.length_b   1.000
_cell.length_c   1.000
_cell.angle_alpha   90.00
_cell.angle_beta   90.00
_cell.angle_gamma   90.00
#
_symmetry.space_group_name_H-M   'P 1'
#
loop_
_entity.id
_entity.type
_entity.pdbx_description
1 polymer ?
#
loop_
_entity_poly.entity_id
_entity_poly.type
_entity_poly.pdbx_seq_one_letter_code
_entity_poly.pdbx_strand_id
1 'polypeptide(L)'
;MNQQQFASMGVKGEQEVDVTSMIDGLVNAEANNQYDAVLTLSKKLSELDPRNVKWMTHTYNAHKQLGTLNENIGFLRKYCFYNGLDSDALYNLYKAFKSRGLVYDSIIALVYALSGGAPQKRYAENLTQELIALGFDSVKIAILKVHRIGHLTLEPDSWLRKNAQLKNNNCLYIFISGGNTANDFVHDLISSKLTVCNSEYWYGFYGSRPLLMKDDFYEKMPFDLSSLRRGGSIIDLYSELAKVFKSTSSKIDFPQEKINNIKRILIKEGIKDFTNVVCYHVRDSDYLSAAFPDNTHDYNDVRDMNIDNYSKGIDYLLNQGYTVIRLGKTSNQSLNLEHENYYDFCIHRDEKYGEEIEAFLLSICQFFIGTSSGILSLASMFDTPTLAVNVTPYVPNYGRHTVFIPKTLSDSNDNIVNFYELFDGKSFEWNNKQIKLLNCHDTRVLIKAGFSFVENDKEDIFAAVKEFDEKVRDRTLSPEQTDLQKQYWNSIPDDVWIKGANSVVSNSFLRRHCELFNLKKGD
;
A
#
# COMPACT_ATOMS: atom_id res chain seq x y z
N MET A 1 -38.85 3.17 -10.12
CA MET A 1 -38.40 4.51 -10.56
C MET A 1 -39.33 4.94 -11.68
N ASN A 2 -39.97 6.11 -11.54
CA ASN A 2 -41.12 6.55 -12.37
C ASN A 2 -40.74 6.89 -13.82
N GLN A 3 -41.72 6.70 -14.71
CA GLN A 3 -41.72 6.79 -16.19
C GLN A 3 -41.28 8.12 -16.85
N GLN A 4 -40.63 9.05 -16.16
CA GLN A 4 -40.45 10.42 -16.67
C GLN A 4 -38.99 10.84 -16.93
N GLN A 5 -38.12 9.94 -17.41
CA GLN A 5 -36.73 10.32 -17.74
C GLN A 5 -36.21 9.87 -19.12
N PHE A 6 -37.09 9.57 -20.09
CA PHE A 6 -36.69 9.22 -21.47
C PHE A 6 -37.14 10.21 -22.55
N ALA A 7 -37.49 11.44 -22.19
CA ALA A 7 -37.92 12.44 -23.15
C ALA A 7 -36.92 13.59 -23.29
N SER A 8 -35.70 13.32 -23.76
CA SER A 8 -34.93 14.29 -24.52
C SER A 8 -33.72 13.62 -25.17
N MET A 9 -33.80 13.28 -26.46
CA MET A 9 -32.72 13.39 -27.45
C MET A 9 -33.28 12.93 -28.79
N GLY A 10 -33.52 13.90 -29.68
CA GLY A 10 -33.96 13.64 -31.03
C GLY A 10 -32.81 13.13 -31.88
N VAL A 11 -32.95 11.91 -32.40
CA VAL A 11 -32.27 11.41 -33.62
C VAL A 11 -33.30 10.60 -34.41
N LYS A 12 -33.49 10.96 -35.68
CA LYS A 12 -34.40 10.27 -36.61
C LYS A 12 -33.74 8.97 -37.11
N GLY A 13 -34.43 7.86 -36.89
CA GLY A 13 -34.24 6.61 -37.64
C GLY A 13 -33.65 5.43 -36.86
N GLU A 14 -34.29 4.99 -35.78
CA GLU A 14 -34.07 3.65 -35.20
C GLU A 14 -35.43 3.05 -34.82
N GLN A 15 -35.63 1.75 -35.06
CA GLN A 15 -36.82 1.03 -34.61
C GLN A 15 -37.01 1.29 -33.11
N GLU A 16 -38.16 1.85 -32.73
CA GLU A 16 -38.51 2.04 -31.33
C GLU A 16 -38.54 0.67 -30.66
N VAL A 17 -37.51 0.37 -29.86
CA VAL A 17 -37.39 -0.93 -29.19
C VAL A 17 -38.49 -0.99 -28.14
N ASP A 18 -39.53 -1.81 -28.39
CA ASP A 18 -40.63 -2.00 -27.44
C ASP A 18 -40.18 -2.85 -26.24
N VAL A 19 -39.55 -2.17 -25.28
CA VAL A 19 -39.06 -2.75 -24.03
C VAL A 19 -40.20 -3.38 -23.24
N THR A 20 -41.42 -2.85 -23.31
CA THR A 20 -42.57 -3.37 -22.57
C THR A 20 -42.97 -4.75 -23.10
N SER A 21 -43.13 -4.88 -24.42
CA SER A 21 -43.40 -6.17 -25.05
C SER A 21 -42.31 -7.20 -24.78
N MET A 22 -41.04 -6.79 -24.75
CA MET A 22 -39.93 -7.66 -24.42
C MET A 22 -39.98 -8.17 -22.98
N ILE A 23 -40.37 -7.31 -22.02
CA ILE A 23 -40.53 -7.69 -20.62
C ILE A 23 -41.70 -8.67 -20.46
N ASP A 24 -42.85 -8.37 -21.07
CA ASP A 24 -44.02 -9.23 -21.01
C ASP A 24 -43.75 -10.59 -21.65
N GLY A 25 -43.06 -10.59 -22.81
CA GLY A 25 -42.59 -11.80 -23.47
C GLY A 25 -41.63 -12.61 -22.60
N LEU A 26 -40.75 -11.94 -21.86
CA LEU A 26 -39.79 -12.60 -20.97
C LEU A 26 -40.52 -13.29 -19.80
N VAL A 27 -41.45 -12.59 -19.15
CA VAL A 27 -42.22 -13.13 -18.02
C VAL A 27 -43.08 -14.31 -18.48
N ASN A 28 -43.73 -14.20 -19.64
CA ASN A 28 -44.50 -15.29 -20.23
C ASN A 28 -43.62 -16.50 -20.59
N ALA A 29 -42.44 -16.28 -21.18
CA ALA A 29 -41.52 -17.36 -21.50
C ALA A 29 -41.04 -18.10 -20.24
N GLU A 30 -40.74 -17.36 -19.15
CA GLU A 30 -40.34 -17.95 -17.88
C GLU A 30 -41.48 -18.76 -17.24
N ALA A 31 -42.71 -18.23 -17.25
CA ALA A 31 -43.89 -18.93 -16.74
C ALA A 31 -44.19 -20.24 -17.50
N ASN A 32 -43.82 -20.31 -18.78
CA ASN A 32 -43.98 -21.50 -19.64
C ASN A 32 -42.72 -22.39 -19.71
N ASN A 33 -41.70 -22.15 -18.87
CA ASN A 33 -40.43 -22.88 -18.85
C ASN A 33 -39.67 -22.87 -20.20
N GLN A 34 -39.85 -21.82 -21.00
CA GLN A 34 -39.19 -21.63 -22.29
C GLN A 34 -37.84 -20.91 -22.11
N TYR A 35 -36.87 -21.58 -21.46
CA TYR A 35 -35.65 -20.93 -20.99
C TYR A 35 -34.73 -20.41 -22.10
N ASP A 36 -34.71 -21.01 -23.30
CA ASP A 36 -33.98 -20.46 -24.45
C ASP A 36 -34.57 -19.11 -24.92
N ALA A 37 -35.90 -18.98 -24.85
CA ALA A 37 -36.58 -17.71 -25.14
C ALA A 37 -36.29 -16.67 -24.05
N VAL A 38 -36.25 -17.09 -22.79
CA VAL A 38 -35.83 -16.22 -21.67
C VAL A 38 -34.41 -15.69 -21.90
N LEU A 39 -33.44 -16.56 -22.22
CA LEU A 39 -32.05 -16.14 -22.50
C LEU A 39 -31.97 -15.16 -23.67
N THR A 40 -32.75 -15.40 -24.73
CA THR A 40 -32.78 -14.51 -25.90
C THR A 40 -33.31 -13.12 -25.54
N LEU A 41 -34.43 -13.05 -24.82
CA LEU A 41 -35.06 -11.80 -24.42
C LEU A 41 -34.23 -11.05 -23.37
N SER A 42 -33.70 -11.77 -22.37
CA SER A 42 -32.90 -11.19 -21.30
C SER A 42 -31.56 -10.65 -21.81
N LYS A 43 -30.97 -11.29 -22.83
CA LYS A 43 -29.79 -10.77 -23.53
C LYS A 43 -30.08 -9.42 -24.18
N LYS A 44 -31.16 -9.30 -24.96
CA LYS A 44 -31.55 -8.03 -25.59
C LYS A 44 -31.83 -6.94 -24.55
N LEU A 45 -32.51 -7.28 -23.45
CA LEU A 45 -32.73 -6.32 -22.34
C LEU A 45 -31.41 -5.92 -21.65
N SER A 46 -30.45 -6.84 -21.54
CA SER A 46 -29.12 -6.57 -20.98
C SER A 46 -28.23 -5.75 -21.91
N GLU A 47 -28.48 -5.73 -23.22
CA GLU A 47 -27.81 -4.82 -24.16
C GLU A 47 -28.29 -3.37 -23.96
N LEU A 48 -29.57 -3.18 -23.59
CA LEU A 48 -30.14 -1.88 -23.28
C LEU A 48 -29.75 -1.35 -21.89
N ASP A 49 -29.78 -2.20 -20.87
CA ASP A 49 -29.33 -1.87 -19.51
C ASP A 49 -28.43 -2.98 -18.95
N PRO A 50 -27.11 -2.90 -19.21
CA PRO A 50 -26.16 -3.94 -18.82
C PRO A 50 -25.94 -4.10 -17.32
N ARG A 51 -26.50 -3.22 -16.47
CA ARG A 51 -26.34 -3.23 -15.00
C ARG A 51 -27.64 -3.60 -14.28
N ASN A 52 -28.71 -3.90 -15.03
CA ASN A 52 -29.99 -4.27 -14.45
C ASN A 52 -29.95 -5.67 -13.81
N VAL A 53 -30.01 -5.72 -12.48
CA VAL A 53 -29.99 -6.99 -11.74
C VAL A 53 -31.16 -7.89 -12.12
N LYS A 54 -32.35 -7.33 -12.43
CA LYS A 54 -33.53 -8.14 -12.77
C LYS A 54 -33.31 -8.96 -14.03
N TRP A 55 -32.79 -8.34 -15.10
CA TRP A 55 -32.48 -9.06 -16.35
C TRP A 55 -31.41 -10.13 -16.13
N MET A 56 -30.42 -9.85 -15.29
CA MET A 56 -29.43 -10.86 -14.93
C MET A 56 -30.02 -12.00 -14.10
N THR A 57 -30.97 -11.74 -13.21
CA THR A 57 -31.66 -12.79 -12.44
C THR A 57 -32.43 -13.74 -13.35
N HIS A 58 -33.19 -13.24 -14.33
CA HIS A 58 -33.87 -14.09 -15.30
C HIS A 58 -32.88 -14.92 -16.14
N THR A 59 -31.77 -14.29 -16.56
CA THR A 59 -30.69 -14.97 -17.29
C THR A 59 -30.05 -16.08 -16.45
N TYR A 60 -29.78 -15.80 -15.17
CA TYR A 60 -29.22 -16.76 -14.23
C TYR A 60 -30.16 -17.93 -13.98
N ASN A 61 -31.45 -17.67 -13.74
CA ASN A 61 -32.45 -18.72 -13.55
C ASN A 61 -32.58 -19.61 -14.78
N ALA A 62 -32.62 -19.04 -15.98
CA ALA A 62 -32.67 -19.80 -17.23
C ALA A 62 -31.43 -20.71 -17.39
N HIS A 63 -30.22 -20.17 -17.20
CA HIS A 63 -29.00 -20.98 -17.21
C HIS A 63 -28.99 -22.07 -16.12
N LYS A 64 -29.55 -21.78 -14.94
CA LYS A 64 -29.67 -22.75 -13.84
C LYS A 64 -30.57 -23.92 -14.23
N GLN A 65 -31.72 -23.64 -14.83
CA GLN A 65 -32.68 -24.67 -15.27
C GLN A 65 -32.16 -25.49 -16.45
N LEU A 66 -31.40 -24.86 -17.36
CA LEU A 66 -30.76 -25.52 -18.48
C LEU A 66 -29.48 -26.29 -18.09
N GLY A 67 -28.97 -26.13 -16.86
CA GLY A 67 -27.72 -26.75 -16.41
C GLY A 67 -26.46 -26.12 -17.01
N THR A 68 -26.56 -24.96 -17.65
CA THR A 68 -25.49 -24.31 -18.43
C THR A 68 -24.73 -23.21 -17.67
N LEU A 69 -25.00 -23.01 -16.37
CA LEU A 69 -24.31 -22.00 -15.55
C LEU A 69 -22.77 -22.10 -15.60
N ASN A 70 -22.24 -23.32 -15.65
CA ASN A 70 -20.79 -23.55 -15.66
C ASN A 70 -20.14 -23.20 -17.01
N GLU A 71 -20.93 -23.06 -18.08
CA GLU A 71 -20.43 -22.75 -19.43
C GLU A 71 -20.02 -21.27 -19.56
N ASN A 72 -20.70 -20.38 -18.83
CA ASN A 72 -20.46 -18.93 -18.89
C ASN A 72 -20.03 -18.34 -17.54
N ILE A 73 -18.78 -18.61 -17.15
CA ILE A 73 -18.20 -18.05 -15.92
C ILE A 73 -18.13 -16.53 -15.92
N GLY A 74 -17.99 -15.90 -17.09
CA GLY A 74 -17.97 -14.44 -17.23
C GLY A 74 -19.31 -13.82 -16.80
N PHE A 75 -20.41 -14.39 -17.29
CA PHE A 75 -21.76 -14.01 -16.85
C PHE A 75 -21.96 -14.30 -15.36
N LEU A 76 -21.55 -15.48 -14.86
CA LEU A 76 -21.74 -15.83 -13.46
C LEU A 76 -20.97 -14.90 -12.51
N ARG A 77 -19.72 -14.55 -12.86
CA ARG A 77 -18.95 -13.50 -12.18
C ARG A 77 -19.70 -12.17 -12.19
N LYS A 78 -20.18 -11.74 -13.36
CA LYS A 78 -20.95 -10.48 -13.49
C LYS A 78 -22.20 -10.49 -12.61
N TYR A 79 -22.99 -11.56 -12.64
CA TYR A 79 -24.19 -11.71 -11.83
C TYR A 79 -23.88 -11.64 -10.33
N CYS A 80 -22.93 -12.43 -9.85
CA CYS A 80 -22.47 -12.35 -8.46
C CYS A 80 -21.96 -10.94 -8.12
N PHE A 81 -21.28 -10.28 -9.06
CA PHE A 81 -20.79 -8.92 -8.85
C PHE A 81 -21.93 -7.90 -8.63
N TYR A 82 -23.06 -8.04 -9.31
CA TYR A 82 -24.19 -7.12 -9.11
C TYR A 82 -25.19 -7.62 -8.04
N ASN A 83 -25.17 -8.92 -7.72
CA ASN A 83 -26.06 -9.55 -6.74
C ASN A 83 -25.29 -10.35 -5.67
N GLY A 84 -24.36 -9.69 -4.98
CA GLY A 84 -23.41 -10.34 -4.07
C GLY A 84 -23.99 -10.97 -2.80
N LEU A 85 -25.28 -10.79 -2.51
CA LEU A 85 -25.97 -11.46 -1.40
C LEU A 85 -26.59 -12.81 -1.81
N ASP A 86 -26.61 -13.13 -3.10
CA ASP A 86 -27.11 -14.41 -3.59
C ASP A 86 -26.09 -15.53 -3.30
N SER A 87 -26.26 -16.16 -2.13
CA SER A 87 -25.37 -17.22 -1.64
C SER A 87 -25.38 -18.46 -2.53
N ASP A 88 -26.51 -18.77 -3.17
CA ASP A 88 -26.63 -19.88 -4.12
C ASP A 88 -25.83 -19.61 -5.39
N ALA A 89 -25.85 -18.37 -5.88
CA ALA A 89 -25.06 -17.98 -7.04
C ALA A 89 -23.56 -17.98 -6.76
N LEU A 90 -23.14 -17.51 -5.59
CA LEU A 90 -21.75 -17.60 -5.15
C LEU A 90 -21.30 -19.07 -4.99
N TYR A 91 -22.17 -19.96 -4.51
CA TYR A 91 -21.90 -21.39 -4.49
C TYR A 91 -21.80 -22.00 -5.90
N ASN A 92 -22.64 -21.56 -6.85
CA ASN A 92 -22.47 -21.96 -8.25
C ASN A 92 -21.16 -21.44 -8.84
N LEU A 93 -20.73 -20.23 -8.46
CA LEU A 93 -19.45 -19.68 -8.86
C LEU A 93 -18.26 -20.49 -8.29
N TYR A 94 -18.36 -20.98 -7.05
CA TYR A 94 -17.42 -21.96 -6.49
C TYR A 94 -17.30 -23.20 -7.39
N LYS A 95 -18.43 -23.81 -7.78
CA LYS A 95 -18.42 -25.00 -8.66
C LYS A 95 -17.77 -24.70 -10.02
N ALA A 96 -18.05 -23.53 -10.58
CA ALA A 96 -17.47 -23.09 -11.84
C ALA A 96 -15.94 -22.91 -11.73
N PHE A 97 -15.43 -22.32 -10.64
CA PHE A 97 -14.00 -22.20 -10.38
C PHE A 97 -13.33 -23.55 -10.14
N LYS A 98 -13.92 -24.40 -9.29
CA LYS A 98 -13.41 -25.74 -8.99
C LYS A 98 -13.27 -26.60 -10.23
N SER A 99 -14.27 -26.60 -11.12
CA SER A 99 -14.23 -27.34 -12.40
C SER A 99 -13.09 -26.90 -13.33
N ARG A 100 -12.49 -25.72 -13.09
CA ARG A 100 -11.40 -25.14 -13.87
C ARG A 100 -10.04 -25.21 -13.17
N GLY A 101 -9.96 -25.87 -12.01
CA GLY A 101 -8.72 -25.95 -11.22
C GLY A 101 -8.32 -24.63 -10.56
N LEU A 102 -9.23 -23.65 -10.48
CA LEU A 102 -8.98 -22.37 -9.82
C LEU A 102 -9.24 -22.50 -8.32
N VAL A 103 -8.31 -23.19 -7.64
CA VAL A 103 -8.45 -23.62 -6.23
C VAL A 103 -8.75 -22.45 -5.31
N TYR A 104 -7.92 -21.40 -5.31
CA TYR A 104 -8.12 -20.27 -4.40
C TYR A 104 -9.37 -19.44 -4.72
N ASP A 105 -9.68 -19.19 -6.00
CA ASP A 105 -10.94 -18.54 -6.39
C ASP A 105 -12.17 -19.34 -5.91
N SER A 106 -12.10 -20.67 -5.94
CA SER A 106 -13.18 -21.54 -5.48
C SER A 106 -13.41 -21.44 -3.97
N ILE A 107 -12.33 -21.37 -3.17
CA ILE A 107 -12.40 -21.17 -1.72
C ILE A 107 -12.96 -19.78 -1.39
N ILE A 108 -12.48 -18.74 -2.07
CA ILE A 108 -12.98 -17.36 -1.90
C ILE A 108 -14.48 -17.29 -2.22
N ALA A 109 -14.94 -17.97 -3.28
CA ALA A 109 -16.38 -18.05 -3.59
C ALA A 109 -17.20 -18.69 -2.47
N LEU A 110 -16.71 -19.77 -1.85
CA LEU A 110 -17.37 -20.40 -0.69
C LEU A 110 -17.39 -19.47 0.52
N VAL A 111 -16.30 -18.76 0.81
CA VAL A 111 -16.22 -17.77 1.89
C VAL A 111 -17.28 -16.69 1.71
N TYR A 112 -17.42 -16.14 0.51
CA TYR A 112 -18.46 -15.15 0.24
C TYR A 112 -19.88 -15.75 0.29
N ALA A 113 -20.08 -16.98 -0.22
CA ALA A 113 -21.37 -17.66 -0.13
C ALA A 113 -21.80 -17.89 1.34
N LEU A 114 -20.86 -18.22 2.22
CA LEU A 114 -21.08 -18.35 3.67
C LEU A 114 -21.28 -17.00 4.37
N SER A 115 -20.81 -15.92 3.76
CA SER A 115 -20.95 -14.57 4.30
C SER A 115 -22.27 -13.88 3.92
N GLY A 116 -22.82 -14.19 2.73
CA GLY A 116 -23.95 -13.47 2.12
C GLY A 116 -25.38 -13.86 2.55
N GLY A 117 -25.59 -14.77 3.50
CA GLY A 117 -26.95 -15.21 3.89
C GLY A 117 -26.98 -16.25 5.02
N ALA A 118 -28.13 -16.90 5.21
CA ALA A 118 -28.27 -18.01 6.16
C ALA A 118 -27.34 -19.17 5.74
N PRO A 119 -26.37 -19.55 6.58
CA PRO A 119 -25.35 -20.53 6.20
C PRO A 119 -26.01 -21.87 5.87
N GLN A 120 -25.81 -22.36 4.66
CA GLN A 120 -26.23 -23.70 4.29
C GLN A 120 -25.15 -24.69 4.69
N LYS A 121 -25.54 -25.75 5.39
CA LYS A 121 -24.62 -26.80 5.89
C LYS A 121 -23.66 -27.31 4.80
N ARG A 122 -24.18 -27.52 3.59
CA ARG A 122 -23.41 -27.98 2.42
C ARG A 122 -22.26 -27.03 2.01
N TYR A 123 -22.39 -25.71 2.24
CA TYR A 123 -21.34 -24.74 1.88
C TYR A 123 -20.16 -24.86 2.83
N ALA A 124 -20.45 -25.01 4.12
CA ALA A 124 -19.44 -25.24 5.15
C ALA A 124 -18.77 -26.60 4.95
N GLU A 125 -19.54 -27.66 4.69
CA GLU A 125 -18.99 -29.01 4.40
C GLU A 125 -18.02 -28.99 3.21
N ASN A 126 -18.38 -28.32 2.11
CA ASN A 126 -17.49 -28.18 0.96
C ASN A 126 -16.24 -27.34 1.29
N LEU A 127 -16.39 -26.24 2.04
CA LEU A 127 -15.23 -25.44 2.45
C LEU A 127 -14.27 -26.29 3.29
N THR A 128 -14.78 -27.03 4.27
CA THR A 128 -13.98 -27.97 5.08
C THR A 128 -13.29 -29.00 4.21
N GLN A 129 -13.96 -29.57 3.20
CA GLN A 129 -13.34 -30.52 2.27
C GLN A 129 -12.19 -29.90 1.46
N GLU A 130 -12.36 -28.69 0.93
CA GLU A 130 -11.28 -27.99 0.20
C GLU A 130 -10.08 -27.73 1.12
N LEU A 131 -10.33 -27.30 2.36
CA LEU A 131 -9.26 -27.01 3.32
C LEU A 131 -8.51 -28.27 3.74
N ILE A 132 -9.22 -29.35 4.06
CA ILE A 132 -8.60 -30.65 4.39
C ILE A 132 -7.76 -31.17 3.22
N ALA A 133 -8.24 -31.03 1.98
CA ALA A 133 -7.50 -31.44 0.79
C ALA A 133 -6.18 -30.66 0.62
N LEU A 134 -6.12 -29.43 1.13
CA LEU A 134 -4.92 -28.60 1.17
C LEU A 134 -4.12 -28.73 2.48
N GLY A 135 -4.58 -29.52 3.45
CA GLY A 135 -3.94 -29.74 4.74
C GLY A 135 -4.22 -28.68 5.81
N PHE A 136 -5.26 -27.85 5.65
CA PHE A 136 -5.61 -26.77 6.57
C PHE A 136 -6.93 -27.01 7.30
N ASP A 137 -7.07 -26.41 8.48
CA ASP A 137 -8.29 -26.51 9.32
C ASP A 137 -9.21 -25.30 9.16
N SER A 138 -8.65 -24.16 8.75
CA SER A 138 -9.36 -22.89 8.64
C SER A 138 -8.81 -22.05 7.49
N VAL A 139 -9.54 -20.98 7.13
CA VAL A 139 -9.12 -20.04 6.09
C VAL A 139 -9.33 -18.61 6.54
N LYS A 140 -8.38 -17.77 6.15
CA LYS A 140 -8.39 -16.33 6.33
C LYS A 140 -7.99 -15.65 5.03
N ILE A 141 -8.59 -14.50 4.74
CA ILE A 141 -8.40 -13.75 3.50
C ILE A 141 -7.93 -12.34 3.81
N ALA A 142 -6.78 -11.97 3.24
CA ALA A 142 -6.21 -10.62 3.27
C ALA A 142 -6.24 -9.98 1.87
N ILE A 143 -6.10 -8.66 1.82
CA ILE A 143 -6.05 -7.91 0.56
C ILE A 143 -4.64 -7.36 0.35
N LEU A 144 -3.97 -7.85 -0.69
CA LEU A 144 -2.62 -7.44 -1.07
C LEU A 144 -2.67 -6.30 -2.09
N LYS A 145 -2.17 -5.14 -1.69
CA LYS A 145 -2.08 -3.97 -2.57
C LYS A 145 -0.75 -3.98 -3.30
N VAL A 146 -0.79 -4.03 -4.63
CA VAL A 146 0.43 -4.16 -5.45
C VAL A 146 0.81 -2.91 -6.24
N HIS A 147 -0.10 -1.95 -6.41
CA HIS A 147 0.08 -0.81 -7.34
C HIS A 147 1.03 0.30 -6.86
N ARG A 148 1.48 0.25 -5.61
CA ARG A 148 2.36 1.27 -5.01
C ARG A 148 3.41 0.57 -4.19
N ILE A 149 4.69 0.80 -4.46
CA ILE A 149 5.80 0.08 -3.81
C ILE A 149 5.73 0.14 -2.27
N GLY A 150 5.31 1.28 -1.73
CA GLY A 150 5.05 1.45 -0.30
C GLY A 150 4.12 0.37 0.26
N HIS A 151 2.96 0.23 -0.39
CA HIS A 151 1.93 -0.73 0.01
C HIS A 151 2.25 -2.16 -0.37
N LEU A 152 2.97 -2.34 -1.46
CA LEU A 152 3.49 -3.64 -1.87
C LEU A 152 4.42 -4.20 -0.80
N THR A 153 5.17 -3.36 -0.08
CA THR A 153 6.10 -3.80 0.97
C THR A 153 5.51 -3.82 2.39
N LEU A 154 4.87 -2.72 2.86
CA LEU A 154 4.53 -2.55 4.28
C LEU A 154 3.48 -3.55 4.77
N GLU A 155 2.37 -3.65 4.06
CA GLU A 155 1.26 -4.54 4.36
C GLU A 155 1.75 -6.00 4.55
N PRO A 156 2.32 -6.66 3.53
CA PRO A 156 2.72 -8.06 3.65
C PRO A 156 3.93 -8.29 4.58
N ASP A 157 4.93 -7.40 4.61
CA ASP A 157 6.09 -7.58 5.51
C ASP A 157 5.66 -7.48 6.98
N SER A 158 4.81 -6.51 7.32
CA SER A 158 4.27 -6.39 8.67
C SER A 158 3.49 -7.65 9.07
N TRP A 159 2.74 -8.24 8.15
CA TRP A 159 2.04 -9.49 8.38
C TRP A 159 3.00 -10.67 8.57
N LEU A 160 4.00 -10.84 7.70
CA LEU A 160 5.00 -11.91 7.80
C LEU A 160 5.75 -11.87 9.14
N ARG A 161 6.17 -10.67 9.55
CA ARG A 161 6.81 -10.42 10.84
C ARG A 161 5.95 -10.84 12.03
N LYS A 162 4.69 -10.41 12.06
CA LYS A 162 3.74 -10.78 13.13
C LYS A 162 3.42 -12.27 13.10
N ASN A 163 3.15 -12.84 11.94
CA ASN A 163 2.76 -14.23 11.78
C ASN A 163 3.88 -15.18 12.23
N ALA A 164 5.15 -14.83 12.00
CA ALA A 164 6.30 -15.59 12.48
C ALA A 164 6.39 -15.71 14.01
N GLN A 165 5.68 -14.87 14.77
CA GLN A 165 5.61 -14.93 16.23
C GLN A 165 4.41 -15.76 16.74
N LEU A 166 3.45 -16.09 15.87
CA LEU A 166 2.25 -16.82 16.26
C LEU A 166 2.52 -18.33 16.30
N LYS A 167 1.82 -19.03 17.20
CA LYS A 167 1.78 -20.49 17.15
C LYS A 167 1.06 -20.90 15.87
N ASN A 168 1.58 -21.92 15.19
CA ASN A 168 0.96 -22.47 13.98
C ASN A 168 -0.49 -22.88 14.31
N ASN A 169 -1.45 -22.24 13.64
CA ASN A 169 -2.89 -22.45 13.79
C ASN A 169 -3.49 -23.26 12.62
N ASN A 170 -2.63 -23.86 11.78
CA ASN A 170 -3.00 -24.62 10.58
C ASN A 170 -4.06 -23.92 9.72
N CYS A 171 -3.94 -22.60 9.59
CA CYS A 171 -4.84 -21.75 8.82
C CYS A 171 -4.25 -21.46 7.44
N LEU A 172 -5.09 -21.59 6.41
CA LEU A 172 -4.78 -21.12 5.05
C LEU A 172 -5.00 -19.61 4.96
N TYR A 173 -3.94 -18.85 4.74
CA TYR A 173 -4.02 -17.41 4.50
C TYR A 173 -3.95 -17.12 3.01
N ILE A 174 -5.05 -16.67 2.41
CA ILE A 174 -5.12 -16.29 1.00
C ILE A 174 -5.04 -14.77 0.86
N PHE A 175 -4.08 -14.29 0.08
CA PHE A 175 -3.89 -12.88 -0.21
C PHE A 175 -4.46 -12.56 -1.59
N ILE A 176 -5.57 -11.81 -1.65
CA ILE A 176 -6.17 -11.38 -2.91
C ILE A 176 -5.40 -10.17 -3.44
N SER A 177 -4.85 -10.29 -4.64
CA SER A 177 -4.21 -9.20 -5.39
C SER A 177 -4.95 -8.95 -6.71
N GLY A 178 -4.78 -7.74 -7.22
CA GLY A 178 -5.28 -7.32 -8.53
C GLY A 178 -4.51 -6.11 -9.04
N GLY A 179 -4.59 -5.90 -10.35
CA GLY A 179 -3.99 -4.90 -11.23
C GLY A 179 -2.48 -4.99 -11.39
N ASN A 180 -1.94 -3.97 -12.05
CA ASN A 180 -0.50 -3.87 -12.31
C ASN A 180 0.27 -3.68 -11.00
N THR A 181 1.42 -4.35 -10.89
CA THR A 181 2.33 -4.19 -9.77
C THR A 181 3.18 -2.93 -9.94
N ALA A 182 3.63 -2.35 -8.83
CA ALA A 182 4.56 -1.21 -8.83
C ALA A 182 6.01 -1.62 -9.08
N ASN A 183 6.33 -2.90 -8.84
CA ASN A 183 7.65 -3.47 -8.93
C ASN A 183 7.48 -5.00 -8.96
N ASP A 184 7.75 -5.59 -10.12
CA ASP A 184 7.48 -7.02 -10.37
C ASP A 184 8.45 -7.88 -9.54
N PHE A 185 9.71 -7.46 -9.41
CA PHE A 185 10.70 -8.20 -8.62
C PHE A 185 10.30 -8.31 -7.13
N VAL A 186 9.89 -7.20 -6.52
CA VAL A 186 9.45 -7.19 -5.11
C VAL A 186 8.14 -7.96 -4.95
N HIS A 187 7.23 -7.87 -5.92
CA HIS A 187 6.01 -8.68 -5.90
C HIS A 187 6.30 -10.18 -5.93
N ASP A 188 7.24 -10.63 -6.76
CA ASP A 188 7.65 -12.03 -6.82
C ASP A 188 8.33 -12.48 -5.51
N LEU A 189 9.17 -11.62 -4.94
CA LEU A 189 9.83 -11.89 -3.66
C LEU A 189 8.81 -12.11 -2.53
N ILE A 190 7.79 -11.25 -2.46
CA ILE A 190 6.72 -11.35 -1.46
C ILE A 190 5.81 -12.54 -1.74
N SER A 191 5.44 -12.76 -3.00
CA SER A 191 4.60 -13.88 -3.42
C SER A 191 5.28 -15.23 -3.16
N SER A 192 6.61 -15.29 -3.12
CA SER A 192 7.33 -16.51 -2.72
C SER A 192 7.11 -16.90 -1.25
N LYS A 193 6.63 -15.97 -0.41
CA LYS A 193 6.38 -16.17 1.02
C LYS A 193 4.89 -16.28 1.37
N LEU A 194 3.99 -15.99 0.42
CA LEU A 194 2.55 -15.87 0.65
C LEU A 194 1.76 -16.77 -0.31
N THR A 195 0.56 -17.18 0.10
CA THR A 195 -0.39 -17.79 -0.83
C THR A 195 -1.21 -16.69 -1.50
N VAL A 196 -0.82 -16.29 -2.71
CA VAL A 196 -1.43 -15.17 -3.45
C VAL A 196 -2.46 -15.69 -4.47
N CYS A 197 -3.65 -15.09 -4.46
CA CYS A 197 -4.68 -15.26 -5.49
C CYS A 197 -4.75 -13.97 -6.33
N ASN A 198 -4.08 -14.00 -7.49
CA ASN A 198 -4.12 -12.92 -8.48
C ASN A 198 -5.46 -12.93 -9.22
N SER A 199 -6.41 -12.09 -8.81
CA SER A 199 -7.78 -12.08 -9.35
C SER A 199 -8.38 -10.67 -9.31
N GLU A 200 -8.39 -10.00 -10.47
CA GLU A 200 -9.08 -8.70 -10.67
C GLU A 200 -10.53 -8.74 -10.17
N TYR A 201 -11.19 -9.87 -10.43
CA TYR A 201 -12.57 -10.09 -10.05
C TYR A 201 -12.72 -9.99 -8.52
N TRP A 202 -11.94 -10.76 -7.75
CA TRP A 202 -12.07 -10.76 -6.29
C TRP A 202 -11.56 -9.47 -5.65
N TYR A 203 -10.49 -8.89 -6.20
CA TYR A 203 -9.97 -7.62 -5.73
C TYR A 203 -11.01 -6.49 -5.90
N GLY A 204 -11.62 -6.40 -7.09
CA GLY A 204 -12.72 -5.46 -7.35
C GLY A 204 -13.99 -5.79 -6.56
N PHE A 205 -14.31 -7.08 -6.38
CA PHE A 205 -15.47 -7.52 -5.61
C PHE A 205 -15.34 -7.09 -4.14
N TYR A 206 -14.20 -7.33 -3.49
CA TYR A 206 -13.92 -6.81 -2.15
C TYR A 206 -13.95 -5.28 -2.14
N GLY A 207 -13.28 -4.62 -3.09
CA GLY A 207 -13.20 -3.16 -3.16
C GLY A 207 -14.57 -2.47 -3.18
N SER A 208 -15.53 -3.07 -3.87
CA SER A 208 -16.91 -2.55 -3.99
C SER A 208 -17.79 -2.79 -2.76
N ARG A 209 -17.55 -3.87 -1.99
CA ARG A 209 -18.37 -4.27 -0.84
C ARG A 209 -17.55 -5.01 0.21
N PRO A 210 -16.63 -4.31 0.90
CA PRO A 210 -15.70 -4.95 1.82
C PRO A 210 -16.43 -5.67 2.96
N LEU A 211 -17.51 -5.07 3.47
CA LEU A 211 -18.32 -5.62 4.56
C LEU A 211 -19.10 -6.90 4.21
N LEU A 212 -19.17 -7.30 2.94
CA LEU A 212 -19.85 -8.55 2.58
C LEU A 212 -19.09 -9.77 3.11
N MET A 213 -17.76 -9.73 3.20
CA MET A 213 -16.98 -10.80 3.82
C MET A 213 -17.12 -10.71 5.34
N LYS A 214 -17.54 -11.79 6.02
CA LYS A 214 -17.61 -11.83 7.49
C LYS A 214 -16.23 -11.70 8.12
N ASP A 215 -16.15 -11.09 9.30
CA ASP A 215 -14.89 -10.88 10.04
C ASP A 215 -14.20 -12.21 10.39
N ASP A 216 -14.96 -13.30 10.55
CA ASP A 216 -14.42 -14.65 10.76
C ASP A 216 -13.52 -15.12 9.62
N PHE A 217 -13.70 -14.61 8.40
CA PHE A 217 -12.87 -14.95 7.24
C PHE A 217 -11.86 -13.86 6.88
N TYR A 218 -12.05 -12.63 7.36
CA TYR A 218 -11.13 -11.54 7.04
C TYR A 218 -9.88 -11.59 7.93
N GLU A 219 -8.72 -11.37 7.32
CA GLU A 219 -7.45 -11.15 8.01
C GLU A 219 -7.05 -9.68 7.90
N LYS A 220 -7.00 -9.00 9.05
CA LYS A 220 -6.44 -7.66 9.14
C LYS A 220 -4.94 -7.76 9.37
N MET A 221 -4.15 -7.37 8.36
CA MET A 221 -2.69 -7.21 8.52
C MET A 221 -2.39 -6.05 9.51
N PRO A 222 -1.22 -6.05 10.19
CA PRO A 222 -0.88 -5.00 11.16
C PRO A 222 -0.97 -3.59 10.57
N PHE A 223 -0.42 -3.41 9.37
CA PHE A 223 -0.71 -2.29 8.51
C PHE A 223 -1.61 -2.79 7.38
N ASP A 224 -2.85 -2.31 7.31
CA ASP A 224 -3.82 -2.72 6.30
C ASP A 224 -4.76 -1.56 5.97
N LEU A 225 -4.45 -0.83 4.90
CA LEU A 225 -5.31 0.25 4.44
C LEU A 225 -6.68 -0.23 3.93
N SER A 226 -6.82 -1.49 3.53
CA SER A 226 -8.11 -2.07 3.13
C SER A 226 -9.06 -2.23 4.33
N SER A 227 -8.51 -2.30 5.55
CA SER A 227 -9.30 -2.32 6.79
C SER A 227 -9.99 -0.99 7.11
N LEU A 228 -9.53 0.13 6.54
CA LEU A 228 -10.19 1.43 6.70
C LEU A 228 -11.62 1.40 6.13
N ARG A 229 -11.84 0.61 5.08
CA ARG A 229 -13.18 0.40 4.50
C ARG A 229 -14.10 -0.45 5.38
N ARG A 230 -13.55 -1.04 6.45
CA ARG A 230 -14.24 -1.80 7.50
C ARG A 230 -14.28 -1.03 8.83
N GLY A 231 -14.05 0.29 8.82
CA GLY A 231 -14.08 1.13 10.02
C GLY A 231 -12.76 1.21 10.80
N GLY A 232 -11.64 0.79 10.22
CA GLY A 232 -10.32 0.95 10.84
C GLY A 232 -9.87 2.41 10.96
N SER A 233 -8.90 2.66 11.85
CA SER A 233 -8.24 3.96 12.06
C SER A 233 -6.82 3.95 11.48
N ILE A 234 -6.47 4.96 10.66
CA ILE A 234 -5.12 5.08 10.07
C ILE A 234 -4.04 5.23 11.14
N ILE A 235 -4.35 5.92 12.24
CA ILE A 235 -3.44 6.14 13.37
C ILE A 235 -3.10 4.81 14.05
N ASP A 236 -4.10 3.94 14.22
CA ASP A 236 -3.91 2.62 14.83
C ASP A 236 -3.02 1.75 13.93
N LEU A 237 -3.19 1.83 12.61
CA LEU A 237 -2.37 1.09 11.66
C LEU A 237 -0.88 1.47 11.76
N TYR A 238 -0.58 2.77 11.81
CA TYR A 238 0.82 3.21 11.95
C TYR A 238 1.42 2.84 13.32
N SER A 239 0.62 2.94 14.39
CA SER A 239 1.03 2.52 15.72
C SER A 239 1.36 1.02 15.77
N GLU A 240 0.51 0.18 15.20
CA GLU A 240 0.73 -1.27 15.12
C GLU A 240 1.92 -1.62 14.20
N LEU A 241 2.07 -0.94 13.07
CA LEU A 241 3.23 -1.08 12.19
C LEU A 241 4.55 -0.84 12.95
N ALA A 242 4.64 0.28 13.67
CA ALA A 242 5.84 0.62 14.44
C ALA A 242 6.15 -0.44 15.52
N LYS A 243 5.14 -0.96 16.22
CA LYS A 243 5.30 -2.02 17.22
C LYS A 243 5.82 -3.34 16.62
N VAL A 244 5.31 -3.73 15.45
CA VAL A 244 5.74 -4.95 14.77
C VAL A 244 7.20 -4.85 14.34
N PHE A 245 7.59 -3.77 13.65
CA PHE A 245 8.96 -3.57 13.20
C PHE A 245 9.96 -3.44 14.36
N LYS A 246 9.53 -2.88 15.49
CA LYS A 246 10.33 -2.80 16.73
C LYS A 246 10.65 -4.18 17.32
N SER A 247 9.72 -5.12 17.24
CA SER A 247 9.81 -6.39 17.99
C SER A 247 10.26 -7.57 17.15
N THR A 248 10.43 -7.40 15.84
CA THR A 248 10.70 -8.49 14.88
C THR A 248 11.81 -8.13 13.92
N SER A 249 12.53 -9.13 13.43
CA SER A 249 13.39 -8.98 12.26
C SER A 249 12.65 -9.34 10.99
N SER A 250 13.15 -8.87 9.86
CA SER A 250 12.64 -9.21 8.53
C SER A 250 12.51 -10.72 8.35
N LYS A 251 11.53 -11.10 7.53
CA LYS A 251 11.28 -12.48 7.07
C LYS A 251 11.52 -12.61 5.56
N ILE A 252 12.06 -11.57 4.96
CA ILE A 252 12.32 -11.47 3.53
C ILE A 252 13.82 -11.28 3.35
N ASP A 253 14.44 -12.25 2.66
CA ASP A 253 15.85 -12.21 2.30
C ASP A 253 15.99 -12.00 0.80
N PHE A 254 17.05 -11.31 0.38
CA PHE A 254 17.37 -11.22 -1.04
C PHE A 254 17.80 -12.59 -1.61
N PRO A 255 17.27 -13.03 -2.77
CA PRO A 255 17.59 -14.35 -3.33
C PRO A 255 19.06 -14.49 -3.71
N GLN A 256 19.75 -15.49 -3.18
CA GLN A 256 21.20 -15.66 -3.34
C GLN A 256 21.62 -15.95 -4.79
N GLU A 257 20.77 -16.65 -5.53
CA GLU A 257 21.00 -17.03 -6.93
C GLU A 257 21.06 -15.82 -7.88
N LYS A 258 20.49 -14.68 -7.46
CA LYS A 258 20.45 -13.43 -8.25
C LYS A 258 21.71 -12.57 -8.09
N ILE A 259 22.36 -12.67 -6.93
CA ILE A 259 23.47 -11.78 -6.51
C ILE A 259 24.61 -11.73 -7.53
N ASN A 260 25.05 -12.88 -8.04
CA ASN A 260 26.20 -12.94 -8.95
C ASN A 260 25.92 -12.24 -10.29
N ASN A 261 24.68 -12.31 -10.80
CA ASN A 261 24.31 -11.63 -12.02
C ASN A 261 24.29 -10.11 -11.81
N ILE A 262 23.66 -9.67 -10.72
CA ILE A 262 23.57 -8.24 -10.35
C ILE A 262 24.96 -7.63 -10.16
N LYS A 263 25.83 -8.27 -9.38
CA LYS A 263 27.21 -7.78 -9.19
C LYS A 263 27.96 -7.64 -10.51
N ARG A 264 27.79 -8.57 -11.46
CA ARG A 264 28.40 -8.48 -12.80
C ARG A 264 27.90 -7.28 -13.60
N ILE A 265 26.61 -6.94 -13.49
CA ILE A 265 26.03 -5.75 -14.13
C ILE A 265 26.64 -4.50 -13.50
N LEU A 266 26.57 -4.39 -12.17
CA LEU A 266 27.09 -3.24 -11.41
C LEU A 266 28.60 -3.00 -11.65
N ILE A 267 29.41 -4.05 -11.74
CA ILE A 267 30.85 -3.93 -12.06
C ILE A 267 31.08 -3.31 -13.44
N LYS A 268 30.23 -3.62 -14.43
CA LYS A 268 30.33 -3.03 -15.78
C LYS A 268 29.98 -1.55 -15.77
N GLU A 269 29.05 -1.15 -14.89
CA GLU A 269 28.67 0.24 -14.64
C GLU A 269 29.66 1.00 -13.74
N GLY A 270 30.79 0.37 -13.36
CA GLY A 270 31.85 0.99 -12.58
C GLY A 270 31.75 0.82 -11.06
N ILE A 271 30.66 0.24 -10.56
CA ILE A 271 30.47 -0.03 -9.11
C ILE A 271 31.21 -1.32 -8.73
N LYS A 272 32.33 -1.15 -8.01
CA LYS A 272 33.24 -2.27 -7.68
C LYS A 272 33.22 -2.66 -6.21
N ASP A 273 32.92 -1.72 -5.30
CA ASP A 273 32.82 -2.00 -3.86
C ASP A 273 31.36 -2.19 -3.46
N PHE A 274 31.04 -3.40 -2.98
CA PHE A 274 29.72 -3.75 -2.45
C PHE A 274 29.70 -3.87 -0.92
N THR A 275 30.83 -3.58 -0.26
CA THR A 275 30.99 -3.69 1.19
C THR A 275 30.69 -2.37 1.89
N ASN A 276 31.03 -1.24 1.28
CA ASN A 276 30.81 0.10 1.84
C ASN A 276 29.85 0.91 0.97
N VAL A 277 28.64 0.39 0.77
CA VAL A 277 27.60 1.09 -0.01
C VAL A 277 26.70 1.90 0.92
N VAL A 278 26.47 3.17 0.59
CA VAL A 278 25.39 3.97 1.16
C VAL A 278 24.42 4.31 0.05
N CYS A 279 23.15 3.97 0.24
CA CYS A 279 22.10 4.31 -0.73
C CYS A 279 21.37 5.57 -0.27
N TYR A 280 20.92 6.40 -1.21
CA TYR A 280 20.01 7.48 -0.88
C TYR A 280 18.91 7.69 -1.92
N HIS A 281 17.81 8.29 -1.50
CA HIS A 281 16.71 8.67 -2.38
C HIS A 281 16.18 10.05 -2.00
N VAL A 282 16.04 10.90 -3.01
CA VAL A 282 15.38 12.20 -2.89
C VAL A 282 14.16 12.18 -3.79
N ARG A 283 12.97 12.25 -3.16
CA ARG A 283 11.70 12.24 -3.87
C ARG A 283 11.49 13.56 -4.62
N ASP A 284 10.99 13.46 -5.84
CA ASP A 284 10.47 14.57 -6.63
C ASP A 284 9.14 14.22 -7.32
N SER A 285 8.66 15.15 -8.13
CA SER A 285 7.38 15.07 -8.83
C SER A 285 7.39 14.17 -10.07
N ASP A 286 8.56 13.77 -10.57
CA ASP A 286 8.72 13.15 -11.88
C ASP A 286 8.06 11.76 -11.94
N TYR A 287 8.32 10.92 -10.93
CA TYR A 287 7.77 9.57 -10.88
C TYR A 287 6.24 9.55 -10.93
N LEU A 288 5.56 10.41 -10.16
CA LEU A 288 4.09 10.41 -10.13
C LEU A 288 3.50 10.94 -11.43
N SER A 289 4.13 11.96 -12.01
CA SER A 289 3.72 12.53 -13.29
C SER A 289 3.83 11.50 -14.41
N ALA A 290 4.89 10.70 -14.42
CA ALA A 290 5.09 9.64 -15.40
C ALA A 290 4.20 8.40 -15.18
N ALA A 291 4.07 7.93 -13.93
CA ALA A 291 3.37 6.68 -13.62
C ALA A 291 1.84 6.82 -13.55
N PHE A 292 1.31 8.02 -13.33
CA PHE A 292 -0.11 8.26 -13.12
C PHE A 292 -0.59 9.58 -13.78
N PRO A 293 -0.40 9.77 -15.09
CA PRO A 293 -0.59 11.07 -15.77
C PRO A 293 -2.00 11.66 -15.62
N ASP A 294 -3.01 10.82 -15.42
CA ASP A 294 -4.42 11.25 -15.30
C ASP A 294 -4.81 11.73 -13.89
N ASN A 295 -3.90 11.68 -12.91
CA ASN A 295 -4.17 12.07 -11.52
C ASN A 295 -3.48 13.39 -11.18
N THR A 296 -4.20 14.31 -10.51
CA THR A 296 -3.56 15.46 -9.85
C THR A 296 -2.91 14.99 -8.55
N HIS A 297 -1.58 15.08 -8.49
CA HIS A 297 -0.78 14.58 -7.36
C HIS A 297 -0.46 15.64 -6.32
N ASP A 298 -1.11 16.81 -6.40
CA ASP A 298 -0.81 18.04 -5.66
C ASP A 298 -0.74 17.85 -4.13
N TYR A 299 -1.37 16.80 -3.59
CA TYR A 299 -1.26 16.44 -2.17
C TYR A 299 0.10 15.85 -1.77
N ASN A 300 0.92 15.45 -2.73
CA ASN A 300 2.24 14.90 -2.46
C ASN A 300 3.35 15.91 -2.68
N ASP A 301 3.09 17.10 -3.22
CA ASP A 301 4.14 18.07 -3.57
C ASP A 301 4.95 18.49 -2.34
N VAL A 302 4.34 18.54 -1.16
CA VAL A 302 5.07 18.86 0.09
C VAL A 302 6.13 17.82 0.47
N ARG A 303 6.07 16.62 -0.12
CA ARG A 303 7.04 15.54 0.07
C ARG A 303 8.13 15.54 -1.01
N ASP A 304 8.07 16.44 -1.99
CA ASP A 304 9.17 16.67 -2.93
C ASP A 304 10.24 17.54 -2.24
N MET A 305 11.50 17.31 -2.61
CA MET A 305 12.66 17.97 -2.00
C MET A 305 13.66 18.44 -3.04
N ASN A 306 14.48 19.40 -2.67
CA ASN A 306 15.66 19.78 -3.46
C ASN A 306 16.85 18.84 -3.20
N ILE A 307 17.36 18.18 -4.24
CA ILE A 307 18.53 17.30 -4.16
C ILE A 307 19.80 18.04 -3.71
N ASP A 308 19.93 19.32 -4.01
CA ASP A 308 21.12 20.10 -3.66
C ASP A 308 21.30 20.21 -2.14
N ASN A 309 20.23 20.04 -1.36
CA ASN A 309 20.29 20.04 0.10
C ASN A 309 21.09 18.85 0.66
N TYR A 310 21.29 17.79 -0.14
CA TYR A 310 22.00 16.57 0.25
C TYR A 310 23.49 16.58 -0.11
N SER A 311 23.91 17.50 -0.98
CA SER A 311 25.28 17.61 -1.53
C SER A 311 26.37 17.46 -0.46
N LYS A 312 26.30 18.26 0.60
CA LYS A 312 27.30 18.27 1.68
C LYS A 312 27.38 16.93 2.44
N GLY A 313 26.24 16.26 2.64
CA GLY A 313 26.19 14.93 3.23
C GLY A 313 26.81 13.87 2.33
N ILE A 314 26.54 13.95 1.02
CA ILE A 314 27.11 13.04 0.02
C ILE A 314 28.62 13.21 -0.08
N ASP A 315 29.12 14.45 -0.18
CA ASP A 315 30.56 14.75 -0.21
C ASP A 315 31.28 14.19 1.01
N TYR A 316 30.66 14.31 2.20
CA TYR A 316 31.21 13.72 3.41
C TYR A 316 31.35 12.20 3.30
N LEU A 317 30.31 11.50 2.84
CA LEU A 317 30.33 10.04 2.71
C LEU A 317 31.36 9.55 1.70
N LEU A 318 31.48 10.24 0.56
CA LEU A 318 32.53 9.95 -0.43
C LEU A 318 33.93 10.11 0.17
N ASN A 319 34.15 11.17 0.95
CA ASN A 319 35.40 11.39 1.68
C ASN A 319 35.66 10.37 2.80
N GLN A 320 34.63 9.69 3.32
CA GLN A 320 34.77 8.53 4.22
C GLN A 320 35.07 7.22 3.46
N GLY A 321 35.10 7.24 2.13
CA GLY A 321 35.40 6.07 1.30
C GLY A 321 34.17 5.21 0.95
N TYR A 322 32.96 5.73 1.15
CA TYR A 322 31.75 5.02 0.73
C TYR A 322 31.57 5.07 -0.79
N THR A 323 30.99 4.01 -1.34
CA THR A 323 30.28 4.06 -2.62
C THR A 323 28.87 4.59 -2.37
N VAL A 324 28.58 5.79 -2.85
CA VAL A 324 27.29 6.47 -2.64
C VAL A 324 26.42 6.33 -3.88
N ILE A 325 25.25 5.71 -3.71
CA ILE A 325 24.37 5.38 -4.83
C ILE A 325 23.00 6.03 -4.63
N ARG A 326 22.60 6.88 -5.59
CA ARG A 326 21.24 7.41 -5.65
C ARG A 326 20.31 6.37 -6.25
N LEU A 327 19.15 6.13 -5.63
CA LEU A 327 18.12 5.21 -6.09
C LEU A 327 16.84 5.95 -6.50
N GLY A 328 16.07 5.33 -7.39
CA GLY A 328 14.83 5.87 -7.94
C GLY A 328 14.65 5.48 -9.40
N LYS A 329 13.40 5.27 -9.81
CA LYS A 329 13.06 4.89 -11.19
C LYS A 329 13.32 6.02 -12.20
N THR A 330 13.05 7.25 -11.80
CA THR A 330 13.18 8.47 -12.61
C THR A 330 13.28 9.69 -11.69
N SER A 331 13.81 10.79 -12.19
CA SER A 331 13.92 12.06 -11.48
C SER A 331 14.02 13.23 -12.45
N ASN A 332 13.46 14.38 -12.08
CA ASN A 332 13.66 15.66 -12.77
C ASN A 332 14.82 16.49 -12.17
N GLN A 333 15.58 15.92 -11.26
CA GLN A 333 16.71 16.55 -10.59
C GLN A 333 17.97 15.71 -10.77
N SER A 334 19.11 16.37 -10.84
CA SER A 334 20.43 15.72 -10.86
C SER A 334 21.36 16.50 -9.95
N LEU A 335 22.31 15.81 -9.33
CA LEU A 335 23.35 16.46 -8.55
C LEU A 335 24.54 16.71 -9.47
N ASN A 336 25.04 17.94 -9.51
CA ASN A 336 26.27 18.25 -10.24
C ASN A 336 27.49 17.73 -9.47
N LEU A 337 27.73 16.42 -9.56
CA LEU A 337 28.75 15.70 -8.83
C LEU A 337 29.36 14.63 -9.74
N GLU A 338 30.67 14.73 -9.97
CA GLU A 338 31.45 13.71 -10.66
C GLU A 338 32.45 13.09 -9.67
N HIS A 339 32.26 11.81 -9.35
CA HIS A 339 33.15 11.07 -8.45
C HIS A 339 33.10 9.57 -8.80
N GLU A 340 34.26 8.88 -8.77
CA GLU A 340 34.33 7.46 -9.17
C GLU A 340 33.50 6.51 -8.30
N ASN A 341 33.26 6.90 -7.05
CA ASN A 341 32.44 6.18 -6.07
C ASN A 341 31.01 6.73 -5.95
N TYR A 342 30.57 7.60 -6.87
CA TYR A 342 29.19 8.08 -6.93
C TYR A 342 28.47 7.49 -8.14
N TYR A 343 27.24 7.00 -7.96
CA TYR A 343 26.43 6.49 -9.06
C TYR A 343 24.96 6.91 -8.90
N ASP A 344 24.36 7.39 -9.98
CA ASP A 344 22.96 7.85 -10.00
C ASP A 344 22.07 6.91 -10.82
N PHE A 345 21.31 6.04 -10.14
CA PHE A 345 20.34 5.15 -10.82
C PHE A 345 19.13 5.87 -11.38
N CYS A 346 18.83 7.11 -10.96
CA CYS A 346 17.74 7.86 -11.59
C CYS A 346 18.10 8.29 -13.02
N ILE A 347 19.40 8.35 -13.34
CA ILE A 347 19.92 8.77 -14.65
C ILE A 347 20.41 7.55 -15.45
N HIS A 348 21.16 6.65 -14.80
CA HIS A 348 21.84 5.51 -15.45
C HIS A 348 21.19 4.17 -15.07
N ARG A 349 19.86 4.12 -15.08
CA ARG A 349 19.11 2.93 -14.70
C ARG A 349 19.26 1.82 -15.75
N ASP A 350 19.56 0.61 -15.30
CA ASP A 350 19.38 -0.57 -16.16
C ASP A 350 17.89 -0.81 -16.40
N GLU A 351 17.47 -0.81 -17.67
CA GLU A 351 16.06 -0.96 -18.05
C GLU A 351 15.47 -2.31 -17.67
N LYS A 352 16.28 -3.37 -17.70
CA LYS A 352 15.84 -4.76 -17.53
C LYS A 352 15.90 -5.22 -16.08
N TYR A 353 16.94 -4.84 -15.36
CA TYR A 353 17.27 -5.33 -14.03
C TYR A 353 17.20 -4.24 -12.96
N GLY A 354 16.85 -3.00 -13.30
CA GLY A 354 16.84 -1.89 -12.34
C GLY A 354 16.05 -2.17 -11.06
N GLU A 355 14.89 -2.85 -11.15
CA GLU A 355 14.08 -3.18 -9.97
C GLU A 355 14.78 -4.19 -9.04
N GLU A 356 15.38 -5.22 -9.64
CA GLU A 356 16.16 -6.25 -8.93
C GLU A 356 17.44 -5.65 -8.31
N ILE A 357 18.10 -4.75 -9.03
CA ILE A 357 19.31 -4.06 -8.58
C ILE A 357 19.00 -3.10 -7.42
N GLU A 358 17.96 -2.28 -7.50
CA GLU A 358 17.57 -1.35 -6.42
C GLU A 358 17.26 -2.13 -5.12
N ALA A 359 16.53 -3.24 -5.22
CA ALA A 359 16.26 -4.11 -4.08
C ALA A 359 17.54 -4.76 -3.52
N PHE A 360 18.45 -5.22 -4.39
CA PHE A 360 19.74 -5.76 -3.97
C PHE A 360 20.58 -4.73 -3.21
N LEU A 361 20.69 -3.52 -3.74
CA LEU A 361 21.47 -2.44 -3.13
C LEU A 361 20.93 -2.07 -1.75
N LEU A 362 19.61 -2.00 -1.59
CA LEU A 362 18.99 -1.78 -0.27
C LEU A 362 19.24 -2.95 0.69
N SER A 363 19.30 -4.19 0.19
CA SER A 363 19.55 -5.37 1.03
C SER A 363 20.99 -5.50 1.54
N ILE A 364 21.95 -4.78 0.95
CA ILE A 364 23.39 -4.90 1.27
C ILE A 364 24.04 -3.59 1.72
N CYS A 365 23.39 -2.44 1.56
CA CYS A 365 23.98 -1.16 1.96
C CYS A 365 24.16 -1.07 3.47
N GLN A 366 25.17 -0.30 3.89
CA GLN A 366 25.46 -0.03 5.30
C GLN A 366 24.31 0.74 5.94
N PHE A 367 23.75 1.68 5.19
CA PHE A 367 22.52 2.37 5.53
C PHE A 367 21.91 3.09 4.32
N PHE A 368 20.65 3.48 4.49
CA PHE A 368 19.86 4.22 3.52
C PHE A 368 19.52 5.62 4.05
N ILE A 369 19.62 6.64 3.20
CA ILE A 369 19.14 8.00 3.47
C ILE A 369 17.95 8.28 2.57
N GLY A 370 16.77 8.55 3.13
CA GLY A 370 15.58 8.73 2.31
C GLY A 370 14.55 9.66 2.88
N THR A 371 13.59 10.05 2.05
CA THR A 371 12.44 10.85 2.47
C THR A 371 11.21 9.97 2.69
N SER A 372 10.12 10.53 3.22
CA SER A 372 8.81 9.86 3.37
C SER A 372 8.24 9.45 2.01
N SER A 373 8.68 8.31 1.48
CA SER A 373 8.41 7.80 0.13
C SER A 373 8.31 6.27 0.14
N GLY A 374 7.81 5.68 -0.95
CA GLY A 374 7.61 4.23 -1.00
C GLY A 374 8.90 3.40 -0.99
N ILE A 375 10.06 3.97 -1.35
CA ILE A 375 11.33 3.24 -1.29
C ILE A 375 11.84 3.08 0.15
N LEU A 376 11.43 3.97 1.06
CA LEU A 376 11.77 3.88 2.48
C LEU A 376 11.22 2.61 3.13
N SER A 377 10.03 2.15 2.70
CA SER A 377 9.49 0.88 3.17
C SER A 377 10.17 -0.33 2.55
N LEU A 378 10.72 -0.21 1.34
CA LEU A 378 11.55 -1.26 0.76
C LEU A 378 12.85 -1.42 1.55
N ALA A 379 13.50 -0.32 1.93
CA ALA A 379 14.64 -0.35 2.86
C ALA A 379 14.25 -0.98 4.21
N SER A 380 13.10 -0.58 4.76
CA SER A 380 12.60 -1.13 6.02
C SER A 380 12.32 -2.64 5.94
N MET A 381 11.85 -3.13 4.79
CA MET A 381 11.58 -4.55 4.56
C MET A 381 12.85 -5.41 4.70
N PHE A 382 14.02 -4.88 4.33
CA PHE A 382 15.31 -5.56 4.51
C PHE A 382 15.99 -5.28 5.87
N ASP A 383 15.29 -4.61 6.80
CA ASP A 383 15.86 -4.11 8.07
C ASP A 383 17.09 -3.19 7.88
N THR A 384 17.23 -2.56 6.71
CA THR A 384 18.31 -1.64 6.39
C THR A 384 18.29 -0.44 7.34
N PRO A 385 19.40 -0.13 8.05
CA PRO A 385 19.48 1.08 8.87
C PRO A 385 19.14 2.32 8.04
N THR A 386 18.27 3.18 8.54
CA THR A 386 17.71 4.27 7.75
C THR A 386 17.80 5.62 8.47
N LEU A 387 18.33 6.63 7.77
CA LEU A 387 18.16 8.04 8.12
C LEU A 387 17.02 8.62 7.29
N ALA A 388 15.88 8.88 7.92
CA ALA A 388 14.73 9.50 7.29
C ALA A 388 14.83 11.04 7.38
N VAL A 389 14.96 11.70 6.25
CA VAL A 389 15.18 13.16 6.15
C VAL A 389 13.94 13.84 5.59
N ASN A 390 13.68 15.09 6.00
CA ASN A 390 12.51 15.85 5.57
C ASN A 390 11.20 15.08 5.78
N VAL A 391 11.05 14.42 6.92
CA VAL A 391 9.89 13.56 7.18
C VAL A 391 8.60 14.40 7.21
N THR A 392 7.65 14.04 6.33
CA THR A 392 6.29 14.58 6.28
C THR A 392 5.36 13.63 5.49
N PRO A 393 4.08 13.45 5.87
CA PRO A 393 3.44 13.97 7.09
C PRO A 393 4.04 13.35 8.37
N TYR A 394 3.76 13.96 9.52
CA TYR A 394 4.28 13.52 10.83
C TYR A 394 3.61 12.23 11.31
N VAL A 395 3.98 11.09 10.72
CA VAL A 395 3.56 9.74 11.12
C VAL A 395 4.69 9.05 11.90
N PRO A 396 4.42 7.99 12.68
CA PRO A 396 5.49 7.28 13.37
C PRO A 396 6.39 6.68 12.30
N ASN A 397 7.68 6.99 12.35
CA ASN A 397 8.61 6.35 11.44
C ASN A 397 8.66 4.86 11.77
N TYR A 398 8.57 4.06 10.73
CA TYR A 398 8.71 2.62 10.78
C TYR A 398 10.15 2.24 10.37
N GLY A 399 10.46 0.95 10.48
CA GLY A 399 11.84 0.47 10.36
C GLY A 399 12.46 0.21 11.73
N ARG A 400 13.31 -0.82 11.79
CA ARG A 400 13.88 -1.32 13.05
C ARG A 400 14.98 -0.40 13.60
N HIS A 401 15.75 0.22 12.70
CA HIS A 401 16.93 1.04 12.99
C HIS A 401 16.84 2.39 12.29
N THR A 402 15.86 3.20 12.69
CA THR A 402 15.55 4.47 12.02
C THR A 402 15.89 5.68 12.89
N VAL A 403 16.69 6.61 12.36
CA VAL A 403 16.83 7.98 12.88
C VAL A 403 16.13 8.92 11.91
N PHE A 404 15.55 10.01 12.39
CA PHE A 404 14.88 10.96 11.49
C PHE A 404 15.09 12.43 11.82
N ILE A 405 14.89 13.26 10.81
CA ILE A 405 14.70 14.72 10.93
C ILE A 405 13.42 15.12 10.18
N PRO A 406 12.47 15.79 10.85
CA PRO A 406 11.20 16.18 10.23
C PRO A 406 11.34 17.47 9.41
N LYS A 407 10.45 17.67 8.42
CA LYS A 407 10.20 19.03 7.93
C LYS A 407 9.61 19.87 9.06
N THR A 408 9.81 21.19 8.98
CA THR A 408 9.20 22.11 9.94
C THR A 408 7.91 22.68 9.35
N LEU A 409 6.86 22.85 10.15
CA LEU A 409 5.63 23.51 9.70
C LEU A 409 5.71 25.01 9.99
N SER A 410 5.26 25.84 9.07
CA SER A 410 5.13 27.29 9.24
C SER A 410 3.68 27.71 8.99
N ASP A 411 3.20 28.71 9.73
CA ASP A 411 1.86 29.27 9.56
C ASP A 411 1.82 30.37 8.48
N SER A 412 0.66 31.00 8.29
CA SER A 412 0.46 32.01 7.24
C SER A 412 1.21 33.33 7.50
N ASN A 413 1.81 33.50 8.67
CA ASN A 413 2.60 34.68 9.05
C ASN A 413 4.10 34.33 9.08
N ASP A 414 4.50 33.22 8.47
CA ASP A 414 5.85 32.66 8.49
C ASP A 414 6.36 32.29 9.89
N ASN A 415 5.47 32.18 10.90
CA ASN A 415 5.89 31.70 12.21
C ASN A 415 6.05 30.19 12.18
N ILE A 416 7.18 29.73 12.70
CA ILE A 416 7.42 28.31 12.86
C ILE A 416 6.49 27.73 13.93
N VAL A 417 5.81 26.63 13.59
CA VAL A 417 5.01 25.86 14.53
C VAL A 417 5.93 24.97 15.35
N ASN A 418 5.96 25.21 16.65
CA ASN A 418 6.72 24.41 17.58
C ASN A 418 6.14 22.98 17.67
N PHE A 419 7.01 21.96 17.72
CA PHE A 419 6.62 20.56 17.78
C PHE A 419 5.89 20.21 19.08
N TYR A 420 6.26 20.79 20.22
CA TYR A 420 5.50 20.62 21.47
C TYR A 420 4.06 21.08 21.27
N GLU A 421 3.81 22.26 20.71
CA GLU A 421 2.45 22.74 20.45
C GLU A 421 1.67 21.81 19.50
N LEU A 422 2.34 21.30 18.47
CA LEU A 422 1.77 20.34 17.54
C LEU A 422 1.26 19.09 18.29
N PHE A 423 2.07 18.54 19.20
CA PHE A 423 1.74 17.36 20.00
C PHE A 423 0.74 17.65 21.12
N ASP A 424 0.77 18.84 21.70
CA ASP A 424 -0.18 19.34 22.72
C ASP A 424 -1.58 19.65 22.13
N GLY A 425 -1.75 19.45 20.82
CA GLY A 425 -3.05 19.51 20.16
C GLY A 425 -3.37 20.84 19.50
N LYS A 426 -2.36 21.62 19.11
CA LYS A 426 -2.55 22.82 18.27
C LYS A 426 -3.45 22.46 17.09
N SER A 427 -4.51 23.25 16.95
CA SER A 427 -5.61 23.00 16.02
C SER A 427 -5.83 24.21 15.13
N PHE A 428 -6.49 23.98 14.00
CA PHE A 428 -6.94 25.02 13.09
C PHE A 428 -8.39 24.77 12.70
N GLU A 429 -9.07 25.84 12.28
CA GLU A 429 -10.43 25.73 11.79
C GLU A 429 -10.44 25.36 10.31
N TRP A 430 -11.22 24.35 9.96
CA TRP A 430 -11.46 23.94 8.58
C TRP A 430 -12.90 23.47 8.40
N ASN A 431 -13.64 24.09 7.48
CA ASN A 431 -15.05 23.77 7.23
C ASN A 431 -15.90 23.73 8.51
N ASN A 432 -15.77 24.76 9.36
CA ASN A 432 -16.47 24.90 10.65
C ASN A 432 -16.17 23.76 11.64
N LYS A 433 -15.02 23.09 11.51
CA LYS A 433 -14.54 22.07 12.45
C LYS A 433 -13.15 22.42 12.93
N GLN A 434 -12.91 22.21 14.21
CA GLN A 434 -11.56 22.25 14.77
C GLN A 434 -10.85 20.94 14.46
N ILE A 435 -9.72 21.03 13.75
CA ILE A 435 -8.89 19.89 13.37
C ILE A 435 -7.53 20.05 14.03
N LYS A 436 -7.11 19.03 14.79
CA LYS A 436 -5.74 18.96 15.31
C LYS A 436 -4.75 18.86 14.14
N LEU A 437 -3.73 19.71 14.11
CA LEU A 437 -2.72 19.73 13.05
C LEU A 437 -2.08 18.35 12.85
N LEU A 438 -1.70 17.69 13.95
CA LEU A 438 -1.09 16.36 13.92
C LEU A 438 -1.97 15.28 13.28
N ASN A 439 -3.30 15.44 13.33
CA ASN A 439 -4.25 14.47 12.79
C ASN A 439 -4.65 14.78 11.33
N CYS A 440 -4.13 15.87 10.76
CA CYS A 440 -4.40 16.26 9.37
C CYS A 440 -3.35 15.64 8.44
N HIS A 441 -3.63 14.44 7.92
CA HIS A 441 -2.74 13.77 6.96
C HIS A 441 -2.93 14.25 5.50
N ASP A 442 -3.99 15.02 5.22
CA ASP A 442 -4.18 15.65 3.92
C ASP A 442 -3.49 17.02 3.89
N THR A 443 -2.28 17.02 3.36
CA THR A 443 -1.41 18.20 3.26
C THR A 443 -2.03 19.33 2.44
N ARG A 444 -2.96 19.03 1.52
CA ARG A 444 -3.70 20.08 0.77
C ARG A 444 -4.59 20.90 1.68
N VAL A 445 -5.17 20.26 2.69
CA VAL A 445 -5.98 20.94 3.69
C VAL A 445 -5.11 21.90 4.48
N LEU A 446 -3.91 21.46 4.88
CA LEU A 446 -2.94 22.32 5.57
C LEU A 446 -2.50 23.51 4.71
N ILE A 447 -2.14 23.27 3.44
CA ILE A 447 -1.77 24.35 2.50
C ILE A 447 -2.90 25.36 2.34
N LYS A 448 -4.14 24.88 2.10
CA LYS A 448 -5.31 25.75 1.94
C LYS A 448 -5.67 26.50 3.23
N ALA A 449 -5.31 25.95 4.38
CA ALA A 449 -5.45 26.61 5.68
C ALA A 449 -4.30 27.60 5.98
N GLY A 450 -3.36 27.81 5.05
CA GLY A 450 -2.28 28.77 5.17
C GLY A 450 -0.99 28.23 5.77
N PHE A 451 -0.86 26.91 5.94
CA PHE A 451 0.38 26.30 6.42
C PHE A 451 1.33 25.93 5.28
N SER A 452 2.63 26.01 5.54
CA SER A 452 3.68 25.56 4.63
C SER A 452 4.66 24.61 5.33
N PHE A 453 5.41 23.85 4.54
CA PHE A 453 6.43 22.92 5.04
C PHE A 453 7.82 23.41 4.62
N VAL A 454 8.68 23.65 5.61
CA VAL A 454 10.06 24.11 5.44
C VAL A 454 10.98 22.89 5.40
N GLU A 455 11.79 22.79 4.34
CA GLU A 455 12.83 21.76 4.21
C GLU A 455 13.94 21.94 5.24
N ASN A 456 14.55 20.83 5.63
CA ASN A 456 15.83 20.81 6.34
C ASN A 456 16.92 21.37 5.43
N ASP A 457 17.74 22.27 5.95
CA ASP A 457 18.83 22.89 5.19
C ASP A 457 20.03 21.94 4.99
N LYS A 458 21.02 22.38 4.19
CA LYS A 458 22.25 21.60 3.92
C LYS A 458 23.00 21.19 5.18
N GLU A 459 22.99 22.03 6.22
CA GLU A 459 23.71 21.75 7.47
C GLU A 459 22.94 20.79 8.37
N ASP A 460 21.60 20.90 8.40
CA ASP A 460 20.74 19.95 9.10
C ASP A 460 20.95 18.53 8.56
N ILE A 461 20.89 18.37 7.24
CA ILE A 461 21.06 17.08 6.58
C ILE A 461 22.48 16.56 6.78
N PHE A 462 23.50 17.39 6.57
CA PHE A 462 24.90 17.00 6.78
C PHE A 462 25.16 16.54 8.23
N ALA A 463 24.70 17.29 9.23
CA ALA A 463 24.91 16.95 10.63
C ALA A 463 24.20 15.64 11.01
N ALA A 464 23.00 15.39 10.48
CA ALA A 464 22.28 14.14 10.67
C ALA A 464 22.97 12.96 9.97
N VAL A 465 23.46 13.15 8.74
CA VAL A 465 24.23 12.13 8.00
C VAL A 465 25.49 11.73 8.75
N LYS A 466 26.26 12.70 9.25
CA LYS A 466 27.47 12.45 10.02
C LYS A 466 27.18 11.69 11.32
N GLU A 467 26.17 12.14 12.09
CA GLU A 467 25.75 11.44 13.31
C GLU A 467 25.33 9.99 13.02
N PHE A 468 24.60 9.77 11.93
CA PHE A 468 24.08 8.46 11.59
C PHE A 468 25.16 7.51 11.08
N ASP A 469 26.09 8.00 10.26
CA ASP A 469 27.29 7.26 9.85
C ASP A 469 28.11 6.79 11.07
N GLU A 470 28.38 7.69 12.02
CA GLU A 470 29.07 7.35 13.28
C GLU A 470 28.32 6.24 14.03
N LYS A 471 26.99 6.33 14.14
CA LYS A 471 26.16 5.29 14.77
C LYS A 471 26.25 3.93 14.07
N VAL A 472 26.27 3.92 12.73
CA VAL A 472 26.39 2.67 11.95
C VAL A 472 27.77 2.06 12.15
N ARG A 473 28.84 2.84 12.01
CA ARG A 473 30.24 2.37 12.17
C ARG A 473 30.49 1.83 13.58
N ASP A 474 29.96 2.50 14.60
CA ASP A 474 30.12 2.10 16.01
C ASP A 474 29.15 0.97 16.42
N ARG A 475 28.24 0.55 15.54
CA ARG A 475 27.19 -0.45 15.80
C ARG A 475 26.29 -0.07 16.97
N THR A 476 26.02 1.23 17.13
CA THR A 476 25.21 1.81 18.20
C THR A 476 23.78 2.15 17.74
N LEU A 477 23.28 1.47 16.71
CA LEU A 477 21.91 1.55 16.19
C LEU A 477 20.83 1.02 17.16
N SER A 478 21.20 0.81 18.43
CA SER A 478 20.27 0.50 19.50
C SER A 478 19.35 1.72 19.77
N PRO A 479 18.13 1.49 20.28
CA PRO A 479 17.20 2.57 20.60
C PRO A 479 17.59 3.34 21.88
N GLU A 480 18.83 3.24 22.37
CA GLU A 480 19.29 4.03 23.50
C GLU A 480 19.21 5.53 23.17
N GLN A 481 18.43 6.23 23.99
CA GLN A 481 18.16 7.64 23.80
C GLN A 481 19.24 8.49 24.46
N THR A 482 19.66 9.54 23.75
CA THR A 482 20.45 10.64 24.34
C THR A 482 19.61 11.42 25.35
N ASP A 483 20.25 12.22 26.20
CA ASP A 483 19.50 13.03 27.18
C ASP A 483 18.59 14.07 26.52
N LEU A 484 18.96 14.61 25.36
CA LEU A 484 18.07 15.49 24.58
C LEU A 484 16.88 14.74 24.00
N GLN A 485 17.08 13.52 23.50
CA GLN A 485 15.99 12.68 23.02
C GLN A 485 15.04 12.31 24.16
N LYS A 486 15.56 11.96 25.35
CA LYS A 486 14.73 11.73 26.55
C LYS A 486 13.94 12.98 26.94
N GLN A 487 14.58 14.15 26.95
CA GLN A 487 13.91 15.42 27.24
C GLN A 487 12.77 15.70 26.25
N TYR A 488 13.00 15.48 24.95
CA TYR A 488 11.98 15.62 23.92
C TYR A 488 10.81 14.64 24.13
N TRP A 489 11.09 13.36 24.35
CA TRP A 489 10.01 12.37 24.55
C TRP A 489 9.24 12.58 25.86
N ASN A 490 9.89 13.12 26.88
CA ASN A 490 9.26 13.50 28.14
C ASN A 490 8.48 14.81 28.03
N SER A 491 8.77 15.67 27.05
CA SER A 491 8.04 16.93 26.86
C SER A 491 6.72 16.71 26.12
N ILE A 492 6.56 15.65 25.32
CA ILE A 492 5.29 15.40 24.60
C ILE A 492 4.26 14.64 25.46
N PRO A 493 2.94 14.89 25.29
CA PRO A 493 1.90 14.17 26.02
C PRO A 493 1.96 12.64 25.81
N ASP A 494 1.55 11.88 26.84
CA ASP A 494 1.64 10.40 26.82
C ASP A 494 0.64 9.73 25.88
N ASP A 495 -0.47 10.40 25.57
CA ASP A 495 -1.54 9.90 24.70
C ASP A 495 -1.29 10.15 23.21
N VAL A 496 -0.18 10.79 22.85
CA VAL A 496 0.20 10.99 21.45
C VAL A 496 0.60 9.65 20.85
N TRP A 497 -0.12 9.25 19.80
CA TRP A 497 0.06 7.96 19.13
C TRP A 497 1.44 7.73 18.48
N ILE A 498 2.25 8.79 18.31
CA ILE A 498 3.64 8.68 17.84
C ILE A 498 4.58 8.17 18.94
N LYS A 499 4.19 8.30 20.22
CA LYS A 499 4.97 7.89 21.38
C LYS A 499 4.96 6.36 21.45
N GLY A 500 6.11 5.74 21.17
CA GLY A 500 6.28 4.28 21.17
C GLY A 500 6.96 3.70 19.92
N ALA A 501 7.14 4.51 18.87
CA ALA A 501 8.02 4.14 17.76
C ALA A 501 9.48 4.03 18.21
N ASN A 502 10.23 3.09 17.61
CA ASN A 502 11.69 2.97 17.85
C ASN A 502 12.50 4.09 17.18
N SER A 503 11.86 4.90 16.35
CA SER A 503 12.52 5.98 15.65
C SER A 503 12.84 7.14 16.58
N VAL A 504 14.08 7.62 16.54
CA VAL A 504 14.52 8.76 17.34
C VAL A 504 14.82 9.95 16.43
N VAL A 505 14.49 11.16 16.90
CA VAL A 505 14.91 12.39 16.23
C VAL A 505 16.43 12.51 16.35
N SER A 506 17.11 12.88 15.27
CA SER A 506 18.57 13.09 15.27
C SER A 506 18.99 14.04 16.38
N ASN A 507 20.01 13.67 17.16
CA ASN A 507 20.45 14.46 18.29
C ASN A 507 21.06 15.80 17.84
N SER A 508 21.76 15.80 16.70
CA SER A 508 22.27 17.00 16.01
C SER A 508 21.15 17.97 15.65
N PHE A 509 20.01 17.47 15.18
CA PHE A 509 18.84 18.29 14.85
C PHE A 509 18.21 18.89 16.11
N LEU A 510 18.02 18.09 17.17
CA LEU A 510 17.51 18.59 18.45
C LEU A 510 18.42 19.69 19.06
N ARG A 511 19.74 19.57 18.91
CA ARG A 511 20.71 20.58 19.38
C ARG A 511 20.60 21.89 18.61
N ARG A 512 20.51 21.80 17.28
CA ARG A 512 20.45 22.97 16.40
C ARG A 512 19.13 23.72 16.51
N HIS A 513 18.04 22.98 16.76
CA HIS A 513 16.67 23.48 16.76
C HIS A 513 15.95 23.30 18.11
N CYS A 514 16.66 23.50 19.22
CA CYS A 514 16.14 23.26 20.57
C CYS A 514 14.82 23.99 20.87
N GLU A 515 14.65 25.18 20.31
CA GLU A 515 13.48 26.04 20.40
C GLU A 515 12.25 25.44 19.71
N LEU A 516 12.43 24.56 18.70
CA LEU A 516 11.33 23.86 18.06
C LEU A 516 10.75 22.74 18.93
N PHE A 517 11.51 22.27 19.91
CA PHE A 517 11.18 21.11 20.74
C PHE A 517 10.98 21.46 22.23
N ASN A 518 11.01 22.75 22.57
CA ASN A 518 10.96 23.25 23.94
C ASN A 518 12.06 22.63 24.84
N LEU A 519 13.26 22.43 24.26
CA LEU A 519 14.41 21.84 24.96
C LEU A 519 15.27 22.94 25.57
N LYS A 520 15.80 22.68 26.78
CA LYS A 520 16.82 23.52 27.36
C LYS A 520 18.12 23.27 26.62
N LYS A 521 18.79 24.32 26.13
CA LYS A 521 20.19 24.20 25.72
C LYS A 521 20.97 23.73 26.95
N GLY A 522 21.52 22.53 26.90
CA GLY A 522 22.54 22.15 27.88
C GLY A 522 23.75 23.04 27.68
N ASP A 523 24.33 23.51 28.78
CA ASP A 523 25.57 24.31 28.78
C ASP A 523 26.74 23.60 28.09
#